data_AF-A0A372F970-F1
#
_entry.id   AF-A0A372F970-F1
#
_cell.length_a   1.000
_cell.length_b   1.000
_cell.length_c   1.000
_cell.angle_alpha   90.00
_cell.angle_beta   90.00
_cell.angle_gamma   90.00
#
_symmetry.space_group_name_H-M   'P 1'
#
loop_
_entity.id
_entity.type
_entity.pdbx_description
1 polymer ?
#
loop_
_entity_poly.entity_id
_entity_poly.type
_entity_poly.pdbx_seq_one_letter_code
_entity_poly.pdbx_strand_id
1 'polypeptide(L)'
;MKQISFIFCFLPLVAFGQLKESWVTKPKELWPQIALVNDVTYKNGNKYEDPTISYAASGFLLDTGKDTLAITAKHIIWVARNKASDKVYINDHLKTWKMYPKHNLKDSVIIDRLINEDLNEKLFNGPENGVLQRDWLVFTTKYVSPNIKPVKLREKPVKVGDKVYLIGNPYRFDKTLTAEGYISKKAGNTLFVRFNDPAIRTAFLGGASGSPILDENGQLAGIFSNGQLDPKTGERITYVNSTAYLKKVLARVKPLNVDKEQISTYVDSLIEAVGTKKAMSQFEKYVKTEKAQDIYELTYINYNKLITIGEKLSSEGNTKDAVLYFETLLRTYPENHLMIIALSKAYNANQQKQKAIDLLELNKDKVDPDVKGEIEKNLNEIKAKK
;
A
#
# COMPACT_ATOMS: atom_id res chain seq x y z
N MET A 1 24.09 20.98 -60.19
CA MET A 1 23.74 20.30 -58.92
C MET A 1 22.24 20.46 -58.70
N LYS A 2 21.45 19.38 -58.80
CA LYS A 2 20.00 19.43 -58.57
C LYS A 2 19.73 19.34 -57.06
N GLN A 3 19.12 20.38 -56.49
CA GLN A 3 18.62 20.36 -55.11
C GLN A 3 17.45 19.37 -55.02
N ILE A 4 17.63 18.30 -54.26
CA ILE A 4 16.57 17.36 -53.89
C ILE A 4 15.93 17.90 -52.62
N SER A 5 14.77 18.51 -52.74
CA SER A 5 13.95 18.92 -51.60
C SER A 5 13.27 17.69 -51.00
N PHE A 6 13.70 17.26 -49.82
CA PHE A 6 12.99 16.27 -49.02
C PHE A 6 11.74 16.91 -48.41
N ILE A 7 10.57 16.56 -48.94
CA ILE A 7 9.28 16.86 -48.31
C ILE A 7 9.09 15.84 -47.19
N PHE A 8 9.28 16.26 -45.94
CA PHE A 8 8.86 15.49 -44.77
C PHE A 8 7.33 15.54 -44.68
N CYS A 9 6.65 14.51 -45.17
CA CYS A 9 5.24 14.28 -44.86
C CYS A 9 5.11 13.93 -43.38
N PHE A 10 4.74 14.91 -42.56
CA PHE A 10 4.24 14.66 -41.21
C PHE A 10 2.90 13.92 -41.32
N LEU A 11 2.94 12.58 -41.23
CA LEU A 11 1.73 11.80 -40.96
C LEU A 11 1.25 12.18 -39.55
N PRO A 12 -0.01 12.60 -39.36
CA PRO A 12 -0.53 12.85 -38.04
C PRO A 12 -0.50 11.51 -37.27
N LEU A 13 0.32 11.47 -36.21
CA LEU A 13 0.25 10.41 -35.22
C LEU A 13 -1.16 10.45 -34.63
N VAL A 14 -2.05 9.59 -35.13
CA VAL A 14 -3.34 9.33 -34.51
C VAL A 14 -3.03 8.77 -33.13
N ALA A 15 -3.10 9.64 -32.12
CA ALA A 15 -2.98 9.22 -30.74
C ALA A 15 -4.18 8.32 -30.47
N PHE A 16 -3.96 7.00 -30.51
CA PHE A 16 -4.97 6.02 -30.12
C PHE A 16 -5.34 6.29 -28.67
N GLY A 17 -6.50 6.95 -28.50
CA GLY A 17 -7.09 7.15 -27.19
C GLY A 17 -7.44 5.81 -26.59
N GLN A 18 -7.25 5.68 -25.28
CA GLN A 18 -7.64 4.51 -24.51
C GLN A 18 -9.13 4.20 -24.76
N LEU A 19 -9.43 3.04 -25.33
CA LEU A 19 -10.81 2.68 -25.68
C LEU A 19 -11.64 2.45 -24.41
N LYS A 20 -12.77 3.16 -24.32
CA LYS A 20 -13.75 3.02 -23.25
C LYS A 20 -14.52 1.72 -23.42
N GLU A 21 -14.55 0.91 -22.36
CA GLU A 21 -15.34 -0.31 -22.36
C GLU A 21 -16.84 0.01 -22.40
N SER A 22 -17.59 -0.71 -23.26
CA SER A 22 -19.00 -0.40 -23.55
C SER A 22 -19.95 -0.58 -22.37
N TRP A 23 -19.57 -1.36 -21.35
CA TRP A 23 -20.38 -1.56 -20.16
C TRP A 23 -20.28 -0.41 -19.16
N VAL A 24 -19.23 0.43 -19.24
CA VAL A 24 -19.01 1.53 -18.28
C VAL A 24 -20.05 2.65 -18.43
N THR A 25 -20.66 2.77 -19.60
CA THR A 25 -21.74 3.73 -19.87
C THR A 25 -23.10 3.25 -19.35
N LYS A 26 -23.22 1.98 -18.95
CA LYS A 26 -24.44 1.43 -18.35
C LYS A 26 -24.52 1.81 -16.86
N PRO A 27 -25.73 1.81 -16.26
CA PRO A 27 -25.90 1.84 -14.81
C PRO A 27 -25.01 0.81 -14.10
N LYS A 28 -24.49 1.16 -12.91
CA LYS A 28 -23.49 0.35 -12.17
C LYS A 28 -24.03 -1.04 -11.81
N GLU A 29 -25.33 -1.17 -11.64
CA GLU A 29 -26.05 -2.41 -11.34
C GLU A 29 -26.04 -3.38 -12.53
N LEU A 30 -25.77 -2.88 -13.73
CA LEU A 30 -25.66 -3.66 -14.98
C LEU A 30 -24.21 -3.86 -15.41
N TRP A 31 -23.24 -3.46 -14.58
CA TRP A 31 -21.84 -3.76 -14.86
C TRP A 31 -21.60 -5.27 -14.76
N PRO A 32 -20.69 -5.82 -15.60
CA PRO A 32 -20.46 -7.25 -15.62
C PRO A 32 -19.81 -7.72 -14.32
N GLN A 33 -19.87 -9.03 -14.08
CA GLN A 33 -19.21 -9.64 -12.94
C GLN A 33 -17.68 -9.56 -13.08
N ILE A 34 -17.05 -8.71 -12.26
CA ILE A 34 -15.60 -8.46 -12.27
C ILE A 34 -14.94 -8.96 -10.97
N ALA A 35 -15.50 -8.59 -9.82
CA ALA A 35 -14.92 -8.94 -8.53
C ALA A 35 -15.26 -10.38 -8.13
N LEU A 36 -14.27 -11.09 -7.64
CA LEU A 36 -14.36 -12.47 -7.17
C LEU A 36 -13.93 -12.54 -5.71
N VAL A 37 -14.20 -13.67 -5.06
CA VAL A 37 -13.64 -14.03 -3.75
C VAL A 37 -12.66 -15.19 -3.90
N ASN A 38 -11.64 -15.27 -3.05
CA ASN A 38 -10.67 -16.38 -3.09
C ASN A 38 -11.07 -17.51 -2.13
N ASP A 39 -10.99 -18.75 -2.61
CA ASP A 39 -11.09 -19.96 -1.81
C ASP A 39 -9.83 -20.80 -2.02
N VAL A 40 -9.05 -20.95 -0.96
CA VAL A 40 -7.70 -21.50 -1.00
C VAL A 40 -7.66 -22.74 -0.13
N THR A 41 -7.06 -23.82 -0.60
CA THR A 41 -6.77 -25.01 0.19
C THR A 41 -5.38 -25.52 -0.14
N TYR A 42 -4.60 -25.80 0.91
CA TYR A 42 -3.26 -26.36 0.78
C TYR A 42 -3.29 -27.90 0.87
N LYS A 43 -2.23 -28.55 0.38
CA LYS A 43 -2.10 -30.01 0.37
C LYS A 43 -2.19 -30.63 1.77
N ASN A 44 -1.76 -29.90 2.80
CA ASN A 44 -1.85 -30.30 4.21
C ASN A 44 -3.20 -29.96 4.88
N GLY A 45 -4.20 -29.52 4.12
CA GLY A 45 -5.53 -29.17 4.64
C GLY A 45 -5.65 -27.76 5.24
N ASN A 46 -4.55 -27.00 5.34
CA ASN A 46 -4.62 -25.60 5.75
C ASN A 46 -5.53 -24.79 4.82
N LYS A 47 -6.28 -23.85 5.41
CA LYS A 47 -7.22 -22.98 4.70
C LYS A 47 -7.03 -21.53 5.09
N TYR A 48 -7.51 -21.16 6.28
CA TYR A 48 -7.47 -19.80 6.82
C TYR A 48 -6.89 -19.80 8.24
N GLU A 49 -6.25 -18.69 8.62
CA GLU A 49 -5.77 -18.49 9.99
C GLU A 49 -6.91 -18.32 10.98
N ASP A 50 -7.93 -17.53 10.61
CA ASP A 50 -9.14 -17.32 11.40
C ASP A 50 -10.28 -18.22 10.85
N PRO A 51 -10.85 -19.13 11.66
CA PRO A 51 -11.93 -20.02 11.22
C PRO A 51 -13.26 -19.30 10.92
N THR A 52 -13.43 -18.04 11.35
CA THR A 52 -14.65 -17.25 11.07
C THR A 52 -14.67 -16.69 9.65
N ILE A 53 -13.53 -16.72 8.95
CA ILE A 53 -13.42 -16.25 7.57
C ILE A 53 -13.93 -17.32 6.61
N SER A 54 -14.89 -16.97 5.77
CA SER A 54 -15.47 -17.89 4.77
C SER A 54 -14.73 -17.88 3.43
N TYR A 55 -14.04 -16.79 3.10
CA TYR A 55 -13.22 -16.62 1.89
C TYR A 55 -12.07 -15.65 2.13
N ALA A 56 -10.98 -15.82 1.39
CA ALA A 56 -9.78 -15.01 1.50
C ALA A 56 -9.86 -13.74 0.63
N ALA A 57 -10.60 -12.74 1.10
CA ALA A 57 -10.73 -11.42 0.44
C ALA A 57 -11.13 -11.48 -1.05
N SER A 58 -10.77 -10.44 -1.83
CA SER A 58 -11.25 -10.22 -3.20
C SER A 58 -10.18 -10.53 -4.26
N GLY A 59 -10.61 -10.79 -5.49
CA GLY A 59 -9.72 -10.92 -6.66
C GLY A 59 -10.44 -10.57 -7.96
N PHE A 60 -9.74 -10.63 -9.08
CA PHE A 60 -10.29 -10.35 -10.40
C PHE A 60 -9.45 -11.01 -11.51
N LEU A 61 -9.93 -10.92 -12.75
CA LEU A 61 -9.20 -11.40 -13.92
C LEU A 61 -8.65 -10.24 -14.75
N LEU A 62 -7.44 -10.44 -15.29
CA LEU A 62 -6.76 -9.52 -16.19
C LEU A 62 -6.68 -10.14 -17.59
N ASP A 63 -7.22 -9.44 -18.58
CA ASP A 63 -6.98 -9.70 -20.00
C ASP A 63 -5.68 -9.01 -20.44
N THR A 64 -4.72 -9.82 -20.89
CA THR A 64 -3.42 -9.34 -21.39
C THR A 64 -3.39 -9.19 -22.92
N GLY A 65 -4.50 -9.50 -23.61
CA GLY A 65 -4.62 -9.64 -25.06
C GLY A 65 -4.10 -10.97 -25.60
N LYS A 66 -3.43 -11.78 -24.77
CA LYS A 66 -2.90 -13.10 -25.13
C LYS A 66 -3.43 -14.19 -24.20
N ASP A 67 -3.42 -13.90 -22.91
CA ASP A 67 -3.86 -14.78 -21.84
C ASP A 67 -4.81 -14.06 -20.88
N THR A 68 -5.56 -14.84 -20.10
CA THR A 68 -6.32 -14.36 -18.94
C THR A 68 -5.63 -14.79 -17.65
N LEU A 69 -5.17 -13.81 -16.88
CA LEU A 69 -4.49 -14.01 -15.60
C LEU A 69 -5.45 -13.73 -14.44
N ALA A 70 -5.27 -14.42 -13.32
CA ALA A 70 -6.01 -14.12 -12.10
C ALA A 70 -5.14 -13.31 -11.14
N ILE A 71 -5.75 -12.30 -10.53
CA ILE A 71 -5.06 -11.29 -9.73
C ILE A 71 -5.72 -11.15 -8.38
N THR A 72 -4.90 -10.99 -7.34
CA THR A 72 -5.37 -10.66 -5.99
C THR A 72 -4.23 -10.01 -5.18
N ALA A 73 -4.52 -9.58 -3.95
CA ALA A 73 -3.51 -8.96 -3.08
C ALA A 73 -2.55 -10.01 -2.50
N LYS A 74 -1.28 -9.65 -2.33
CA LYS A 74 -0.23 -10.52 -1.80
C LYS A 74 -0.40 -10.82 -0.32
N HIS A 75 -0.78 -9.82 0.46
CA HIS A 75 -1.00 -9.99 1.89
C HIS A 75 -2.15 -10.95 2.24
N ILE A 76 -2.95 -11.38 1.27
CA ILE A 76 -3.96 -12.44 1.46
C ILE A 76 -3.32 -13.73 1.94
N ILE A 77 -2.04 -13.99 1.60
CA ILE A 77 -1.33 -15.15 2.13
C ILE A 77 -1.20 -15.07 3.66
N TRP A 78 -1.25 -13.89 4.31
CA TRP A 78 -1.31 -13.83 5.78
C TRP A 78 -2.59 -14.40 6.36
N VAL A 79 -3.68 -14.33 5.60
CA VAL A 79 -4.99 -14.85 5.99
C VAL A 79 -5.15 -16.31 5.55
N ALA A 80 -4.62 -16.64 4.37
CA ALA A 80 -4.77 -17.94 3.72
C ALA A 80 -3.39 -18.54 3.37
N ARG A 81 -2.59 -18.89 4.39
CA ARG A 81 -1.28 -19.53 4.21
C ARG A 81 -1.27 -21.01 4.55
N ASN A 82 -0.29 -21.68 3.98
CA ASN A 82 0.31 -22.83 4.62
C ASN A 82 1.04 -22.35 5.89
N LYS A 83 0.57 -22.77 7.08
CA LYS A 83 1.14 -22.37 8.38
C LYS A 83 2.63 -22.69 8.55
N ALA A 84 3.15 -23.64 7.77
CA ALA A 84 4.58 -23.98 7.75
C ALA A 84 5.44 -23.07 6.86
N SER A 85 4.82 -22.22 6.03
CA SER A 85 5.53 -21.30 5.13
C SER A 85 5.57 -19.89 5.71
N ASP A 86 6.78 -19.32 5.74
CA ASP A 86 7.05 -17.92 6.06
C ASP A 86 7.41 -17.09 4.83
N LYS A 87 7.21 -17.64 3.62
CA LYS A 87 7.63 -17.03 2.34
C LYS A 87 6.49 -16.93 1.32
N VAL A 88 6.66 -16.07 0.34
CA VAL A 88 5.77 -15.96 -0.84
C VAL A 88 6.09 -17.12 -1.80
N TYR A 89 5.91 -18.33 -1.28
CA TYR A 89 6.15 -19.62 -1.92
C TYR A 89 4.98 -20.55 -1.61
N ILE A 90 4.14 -20.82 -2.60
CA ILE A 90 2.87 -21.53 -2.42
C ILE A 90 2.63 -22.61 -3.47
N ASN A 91 3.26 -22.57 -4.65
CA ASN A 91 2.95 -23.46 -5.77
C ASN A 91 3.06 -24.94 -5.38
N ASP A 92 4.14 -25.31 -4.70
CA ASP A 92 4.38 -26.69 -4.27
C ASP A 92 3.43 -27.13 -3.14
N HIS A 93 2.87 -26.19 -2.40
CA HIS A 93 1.98 -26.48 -1.27
C HIS A 93 0.50 -26.37 -1.63
N LEU A 94 0.18 -25.73 -2.74
CA LEU A 94 -1.20 -25.46 -3.13
C LEU A 94 -1.89 -26.74 -3.60
N LYS A 95 -3.07 -27.01 -3.04
CA LYS A 95 -3.96 -28.07 -3.56
C LYS A 95 -4.93 -27.47 -4.55
N THR A 96 -5.64 -26.43 -4.15
CA THR A 96 -6.59 -25.70 -4.99
C THR A 96 -6.60 -24.23 -4.59
N TRP A 97 -6.62 -23.35 -5.58
CA TRP A 97 -7.05 -21.96 -5.41
C TRP A 97 -8.15 -21.73 -6.44
N LYS A 98 -9.33 -21.39 -5.96
CA LYS A 98 -10.50 -21.10 -6.78
C LYS A 98 -10.90 -19.65 -6.53
N MET A 99 -11.27 -18.93 -7.59
CA MET A 99 -11.94 -17.64 -7.46
C MET A 99 -13.36 -17.76 -8.01
N TYR A 100 -14.34 -17.13 -7.38
CA TYR A 100 -15.72 -17.14 -7.85
C TYR A 100 -16.48 -15.88 -7.43
N PRO A 101 -17.55 -15.47 -8.16
CA PRO A 101 -18.40 -14.37 -7.73
C PRO A 101 -19.02 -14.65 -6.37
N LYS A 102 -19.12 -13.64 -5.50
CA LYS A 102 -19.64 -13.83 -4.15
C LYS A 102 -21.03 -14.50 -4.20
N HIS A 103 -21.21 -15.57 -3.43
CA HIS A 103 -22.42 -16.40 -3.38
C HIS A 103 -22.80 -17.16 -4.67
N ASN A 104 -21.95 -17.20 -5.71
CA ASN A 104 -22.19 -17.98 -6.92
C ASN A 104 -20.99 -18.88 -7.25
N LEU A 105 -21.05 -20.13 -6.81
CA LEU A 105 -19.99 -21.13 -7.03
C LEU A 105 -19.99 -21.75 -8.44
N LYS A 106 -21.07 -21.56 -9.21
CA LYS A 106 -21.22 -22.12 -10.57
C LYS A 106 -20.26 -21.45 -11.54
N ASP A 107 -20.16 -20.12 -11.45
CA ASP A 107 -19.16 -19.36 -12.18
C ASP A 107 -17.87 -19.33 -11.38
N SER A 108 -16.77 -19.77 -11.99
CA SER A 108 -15.50 -19.79 -11.29
C SER A 108 -14.29 -19.74 -12.20
N VAL A 109 -13.16 -19.48 -11.56
CA VAL A 109 -11.82 -19.52 -12.12
C VAL A 109 -11.03 -20.54 -11.32
N ILE A 110 -10.41 -21.49 -12.00
CA ILE A 110 -9.48 -22.42 -11.38
C ILE A 110 -8.07 -21.90 -11.65
N ILE A 111 -7.36 -21.60 -10.57
CA ILE A 111 -5.99 -21.12 -10.63
C ILE A 111 -5.04 -22.28 -10.97
N ASP A 112 -4.01 -21.96 -11.75
CA ASP A 112 -2.93 -22.88 -12.08
C ASP A 112 -1.73 -22.71 -11.15
N ARG A 113 -0.94 -21.65 -11.37
CA ARG A 113 0.27 -21.37 -10.58
C ARG A 113 0.53 -19.88 -10.42
N LEU A 114 1.22 -19.52 -9.34
CA LEU A 114 1.73 -18.18 -9.07
C LEU A 114 2.93 -17.88 -9.97
N ILE A 115 2.87 -16.77 -10.71
CA ILE A 115 3.91 -16.34 -11.67
C ILE A 115 5.03 -15.59 -10.96
N ASN A 116 4.69 -14.75 -9.98
CA ASN A 116 5.64 -13.91 -9.25
C ASN A 116 6.00 -14.49 -7.87
N GLU A 117 6.10 -15.81 -7.80
CA GLU A 117 6.58 -16.55 -6.63
C GLU A 117 8.05 -16.24 -6.34
N ASP A 118 8.42 -16.24 -5.06
CA ASP A 118 9.77 -15.90 -4.62
C ASP A 118 10.16 -16.64 -3.33
N LEU A 119 11.17 -17.49 -3.45
CA LEU A 119 11.76 -18.28 -2.37
C LEU A 119 12.57 -17.45 -1.36
N ASN A 120 12.77 -16.15 -1.61
CA ASN A 120 13.50 -15.25 -0.73
C ASN A 120 12.61 -14.14 -0.17
N GLU A 121 11.44 -13.89 -0.75
CA GLU A 121 10.48 -12.93 -0.21
C GLU A 121 9.78 -13.52 1.02
N LYS A 122 10.11 -12.99 2.19
CA LYS A 122 9.44 -13.33 3.45
C LYS A 122 8.03 -12.73 3.48
N LEU A 123 7.06 -13.50 3.97
CA LEU A 123 5.69 -13.05 4.17
C LEU A 123 5.60 -11.95 5.22
N PHE A 124 6.42 -12.04 6.27
CA PHE A 124 6.42 -11.08 7.35
C PHE A 124 7.85 -10.73 7.77
N ASN A 125 8.21 -9.47 7.60
CA ASN A 125 9.51 -8.89 7.98
C ASN A 125 9.37 -7.86 9.11
N GLY A 126 8.37 -8.05 9.98
CA GLY A 126 8.03 -7.04 10.98
C GLY A 126 7.62 -5.71 10.33
N PRO A 127 8.09 -4.57 10.84
CA PRO A 127 7.64 -3.25 10.40
C PRO A 127 8.05 -2.87 8.97
N GLU A 128 9.01 -3.56 8.36
CA GLU A 128 9.51 -3.23 7.00
C GLU A 128 8.57 -3.69 5.88
N ASN A 129 7.72 -4.67 6.19
CA ASN A 129 6.58 -5.17 5.42
C ASN A 129 6.64 -4.99 3.88
N GLY A 130 7.64 -5.61 3.26
CA GLY A 130 7.85 -5.59 1.81
C GLY A 130 6.65 -6.07 0.98
N VAL A 131 5.82 -6.95 1.56
CA VAL A 131 4.61 -7.49 0.90
C VAL A 131 3.63 -6.38 0.51
N LEU A 132 3.38 -5.39 1.38
CA LEU A 132 2.43 -4.31 1.09
C LEU A 132 2.97 -3.30 0.05
N GLN A 133 4.28 -3.22 -0.12
CA GLN A 133 4.92 -2.34 -1.10
C GLN A 133 4.69 -2.80 -2.55
N ARG A 134 4.40 -4.10 -2.74
CA ARG A 134 4.21 -4.77 -4.03
C ARG A 134 3.07 -5.77 -3.93
N ASP A 135 1.93 -5.30 -3.44
CA ASP A 135 0.82 -6.15 -2.97
C ASP A 135 0.00 -6.80 -4.10
N TRP A 136 0.69 -7.56 -4.96
CA TRP A 136 0.14 -8.25 -6.12
C TRP A 136 0.56 -9.72 -6.11
N LEU A 137 -0.42 -10.60 -6.26
CA LEU A 137 -0.23 -11.96 -6.74
C LEU A 137 -0.82 -12.08 -8.14
N VAL A 138 -0.05 -12.68 -9.03
CA VAL A 138 -0.40 -12.84 -10.43
C VAL A 138 -0.32 -14.32 -10.76
N PHE A 139 -1.44 -14.91 -11.15
CA PHE A 139 -1.55 -16.33 -11.42
C PHE A 139 -1.90 -16.62 -12.88
N THR A 140 -1.37 -17.73 -13.40
CA THR A 140 -1.97 -18.37 -14.58
C THR A 140 -3.28 -19.06 -14.19
N THR A 141 -4.15 -19.28 -15.17
CA THR A 141 -5.47 -19.92 -14.96
C THR A 141 -5.53 -21.26 -15.71
N LYS A 142 -6.15 -22.27 -15.10
CA LYS A 142 -6.49 -23.55 -15.77
C LYS A 142 -7.83 -23.47 -16.48
N TYR A 143 -8.76 -22.75 -15.88
CA TYR A 143 -10.13 -22.57 -16.36
C TYR A 143 -10.66 -21.21 -15.95
N VAL A 144 -11.42 -20.58 -16.83
CA VAL A 144 -12.12 -19.31 -16.61
C VAL A 144 -13.56 -19.48 -17.10
N SER A 145 -14.55 -19.24 -16.22
CA SER A 145 -15.94 -19.16 -16.66
C SER A 145 -16.14 -17.99 -17.64
N PRO A 146 -16.84 -18.18 -18.77
CA PRO A 146 -17.11 -17.11 -19.74
C PRO A 146 -18.00 -16.00 -19.20
N ASN A 147 -18.68 -16.22 -18.06
CA ASN A 147 -19.55 -15.22 -17.42
C ASN A 147 -18.80 -14.23 -16.53
N ILE A 148 -17.50 -14.43 -16.32
CA ILE A 148 -16.65 -13.53 -15.53
C ILE A 148 -15.88 -12.65 -16.50
N LYS A 149 -16.01 -11.33 -16.36
CA LYS A 149 -15.37 -10.36 -17.25
C LYS A 149 -13.95 -10.06 -16.78
N PRO A 150 -12.91 -10.38 -17.56
CA PRO A 150 -11.58 -9.85 -17.32
C PRO A 150 -11.52 -8.37 -17.64
N VAL A 151 -10.75 -7.62 -16.86
CA VAL A 151 -10.46 -6.21 -17.10
C VAL A 151 -9.17 -6.05 -17.89
N LYS A 152 -9.04 -4.96 -18.62
CA LYS A 152 -7.80 -4.64 -19.35
C LYS A 152 -6.93 -3.70 -18.56
N LEU A 153 -5.63 -3.81 -18.76
CA LEU A 153 -4.65 -2.91 -18.16
C LEU A 153 -4.79 -1.50 -18.73
N ARG A 154 -4.72 -0.48 -17.87
CA ARG A 154 -4.64 0.91 -18.31
C ARG A 154 -3.31 1.19 -19.01
N GLU A 155 -3.38 1.79 -20.20
CA GLU A 155 -2.21 2.16 -20.99
C GLU A 155 -1.43 3.31 -20.35
N LYS A 156 -2.13 4.39 -19.99
CA LYS A 156 -1.54 5.62 -19.45
C LYS A 156 -1.40 5.54 -17.92
N PRO A 157 -0.35 6.15 -17.33
CA PRO A 157 -0.26 6.29 -15.88
C PRO A 157 -1.44 7.06 -15.30
N VAL A 158 -1.89 6.64 -14.13
CA VAL A 158 -2.86 7.36 -13.29
C VAL A 158 -2.33 8.73 -12.87
N LYS A 159 -3.25 9.70 -12.78
CA LYS A 159 -2.99 11.06 -12.31
C LYS A 159 -3.86 11.39 -11.10
N VAL A 160 -3.40 12.34 -10.28
CA VAL A 160 -4.23 12.93 -9.22
C VAL A 160 -5.45 13.59 -9.86
N GLY A 161 -6.62 13.38 -9.28
CA GLY A 161 -7.91 13.81 -9.81
C GLY A 161 -8.60 12.81 -10.73
N ASP A 162 -7.90 11.76 -11.20
CA ASP A 162 -8.53 10.72 -12.02
C ASP A 162 -9.68 10.07 -11.25
N LYS A 163 -10.84 9.98 -11.92
CA LYS A 163 -12.01 9.25 -11.42
C LYS A 163 -11.74 7.76 -11.45
N VAL A 164 -12.12 7.07 -10.38
CA VAL A 164 -11.94 5.63 -10.22
C VAL A 164 -13.11 4.95 -9.54
N TYR A 165 -13.18 3.63 -9.70
CA TYR A 165 -14.17 2.74 -9.12
C TYR A 165 -13.47 1.56 -8.43
N LEU A 166 -13.80 1.33 -7.17
CA LEU A 166 -13.53 0.06 -6.51
C LEU A 166 -14.69 -0.88 -6.81
N ILE A 167 -14.41 -2.09 -7.28
CA ILE A 167 -15.40 -3.16 -7.42
C ILE A 167 -14.90 -4.35 -6.61
N GLY A 168 -15.55 -4.69 -5.50
CA GLY A 168 -14.97 -5.61 -4.52
C GLY A 168 -15.98 -6.34 -3.65
N ASN A 169 -15.48 -7.29 -2.86
CA ASN A 169 -16.30 -8.13 -1.98
C ASN A 169 -15.90 -7.97 -0.51
N PRO A 170 -16.13 -6.80 0.13
CA PRO A 170 -15.88 -6.68 1.56
C PRO A 170 -16.82 -7.61 2.35
N TYR A 171 -16.35 -8.11 3.49
CA TYR A 171 -17.06 -9.10 4.31
C TYR A 171 -18.44 -8.62 4.76
N ARG A 172 -18.52 -7.34 5.15
CA ARG A 172 -19.72 -6.74 5.75
C ARG A 172 -20.89 -6.48 4.78
N PHE A 173 -20.67 -6.54 3.48
CA PHE A 173 -21.72 -6.31 2.48
C PHE A 173 -22.11 -7.64 1.87
N ASP A 174 -23.40 -7.97 1.83
CA ASP A 174 -23.88 -9.21 1.22
C ASP A 174 -23.55 -9.29 -0.28
N LYS A 175 -23.68 -8.15 -0.98
CA LYS A 175 -23.41 -8.02 -2.42
C LYS A 175 -22.03 -7.44 -2.69
N THR A 176 -21.55 -7.63 -3.92
CA THR A 176 -20.38 -6.92 -4.44
C THR A 176 -20.61 -5.41 -4.33
N LEU A 177 -19.62 -4.70 -3.79
CA LEU A 177 -19.59 -3.25 -3.66
C LEU A 177 -18.99 -2.63 -4.91
N THR A 178 -19.67 -1.64 -5.50
CA THR A 178 -19.11 -0.72 -6.49
C THR A 178 -19.07 0.69 -5.91
N ALA A 179 -17.89 1.16 -5.52
CA ALA A 179 -17.69 2.47 -4.89
C ALA A 179 -16.94 3.43 -5.82
N GLU A 180 -17.49 4.61 -6.01
CA GLU A 180 -16.90 5.67 -6.83
C GLU A 180 -16.02 6.60 -6.00
N GLY A 181 -14.89 7.02 -6.56
CA GLY A 181 -13.97 7.96 -5.94
C GLY A 181 -13.01 8.59 -6.93
N TYR A 182 -11.92 9.14 -6.41
CA TYR A 182 -10.84 9.73 -7.22
C TYR A 182 -9.48 9.50 -6.57
N ILE A 183 -8.42 9.58 -7.39
CA ILE A 183 -7.04 9.58 -6.90
C ILE A 183 -6.77 10.92 -6.20
N SER A 184 -6.67 10.92 -4.88
CA SER A 184 -6.43 12.14 -4.08
C SER A 184 -4.95 12.48 -3.96
N LYS A 185 -4.07 11.47 -4.01
CA LYS A 185 -2.63 11.62 -3.90
C LYS A 185 -1.92 10.44 -4.56
N LYS A 186 -0.69 10.68 -5.02
CA LYS A 186 0.25 9.64 -5.46
C LYS A 186 1.54 9.75 -4.61
N ALA A 187 2.07 8.61 -4.18
CA ALA A 187 3.37 8.50 -3.54
C ALA A 187 4.15 7.31 -4.11
N GLY A 188 5.00 7.57 -5.11
CA GLY A 188 5.65 6.51 -5.89
C GLY A 188 4.62 5.56 -6.51
N ASN A 189 4.70 4.28 -6.13
CA ASN A 189 3.77 3.23 -6.58
C ASN A 189 2.47 3.15 -5.76
N THR A 190 2.34 3.91 -4.67
CA THR A 190 1.14 3.93 -3.84
C THR A 190 0.21 5.06 -4.29
N LEU A 191 -1.05 4.72 -4.50
CA LEU A 191 -2.12 5.65 -4.82
C LEU A 191 -3.04 5.78 -3.61
N PHE A 192 -3.53 6.98 -3.39
CA PHE A 192 -4.48 7.29 -2.33
C PHE A 192 -5.82 7.56 -3.01
N VAL A 193 -6.84 6.82 -2.60
CA VAL A 193 -8.20 6.98 -3.14
C VAL A 193 -9.08 7.57 -2.06
N ARG A 194 -9.87 8.58 -2.44
CA ARG A 194 -10.97 9.08 -1.61
C ARG A 194 -12.29 8.74 -2.30
N PHE A 195 -13.15 8.01 -1.59
CA PHE A 195 -14.48 7.66 -2.09
C PHE A 195 -15.46 8.82 -1.90
N ASN A 196 -16.41 8.96 -2.82
CA ASN A 196 -17.38 10.05 -2.80
C ASN A 196 -18.45 9.84 -1.72
N ASP A 197 -18.88 8.59 -1.52
CA ASP A 197 -19.91 8.23 -0.55
C ASP A 197 -19.37 8.37 0.90
N PRO A 198 -19.96 9.24 1.75
CA PRO A 198 -19.58 9.37 3.15
C PRO A 198 -19.65 8.06 3.95
N ALA A 199 -20.61 7.18 3.66
CA ALA A 199 -20.74 5.91 4.36
C ALA A 199 -19.58 4.97 4.03
N ILE A 200 -19.09 5.01 2.78
CA ILE A 200 -17.91 4.23 2.36
C ILE A 200 -16.63 4.84 2.92
N ARG A 201 -16.54 6.17 3.03
CA ARG A 201 -15.38 6.86 3.62
C ARG A 201 -15.12 6.44 5.06
N THR A 202 -16.13 6.06 5.84
CA THR A 202 -15.93 5.64 7.24
C THR A 202 -15.98 4.11 7.41
N ALA A 203 -16.52 3.38 6.43
CA ALA A 203 -16.67 1.94 6.52
C ALA A 203 -15.34 1.18 6.49
N PHE A 204 -15.17 0.24 7.43
CA PHE A 204 -14.14 -0.79 7.29
C PHE A 204 -14.43 -1.70 6.09
N LEU A 205 -13.51 -1.75 5.13
CA LEU A 205 -13.62 -2.53 3.89
C LEU A 205 -12.82 -3.85 3.97
N GLY A 206 -12.72 -4.47 5.14
CA GLY A 206 -12.12 -5.80 5.27
C GLY A 206 -12.74 -6.80 4.29
N GLY A 207 -11.91 -7.60 3.62
CA GLY A 207 -12.33 -8.50 2.54
C GLY A 207 -12.26 -7.89 1.13
N ALA A 208 -12.16 -6.55 1.02
CA ALA A 208 -11.96 -5.89 -0.28
C ALA A 208 -10.51 -5.98 -0.78
N SER A 209 -9.55 -6.39 0.05
CA SER A 209 -8.16 -6.62 -0.35
C SER A 209 -8.08 -7.44 -1.64
N GLY A 210 -7.36 -6.93 -2.64
CA GLY A 210 -7.24 -7.56 -3.95
C GLY A 210 -8.29 -7.13 -4.98
N SER A 211 -9.23 -6.26 -4.61
CA SER A 211 -10.21 -5.70 -5.55
C SER A 211 -9.56 -4.81 -6.60
N PRO A 212 -10.00 -4.85 -7.86
CA PRO A 212 -9.53 -3.93 -8.89
C PRO A 212 -10.01 -2.50 -8.59
N ILE A 213 -9.12 -1.55 -8.86
CA ILE A 213 -9.47 -0.14 -9.00
C ILE A 213 -9.50 0.17 -10.49
N LEU A 214 -10.68 0.55 -10.99
CA LEU A 214 -10.92 0.83 -12.40
C LEU A 214 -11.06 2.33 -12.63
N ASP A 215 -10.24 2.84 -13.53
CA ASP A 215 -10.67 3.64 -14.67
C ASP A 215 -12.11 4.14 -14.89
N GLU A 216 -12.30 5.42 -15.30
CA GLU A 216 -13.54 5.87 -15.95
C GLU A 216 -13.81 5.25 -17.35
N ASN A 217 -12.81 4.57 -17.92
CA ASN A 217 -12.91 3.79 -19.14
C ASN A 217 -13.04 2.28 -18.85
N GLY A 218 -13.13 1.90 -17.58
CA GLY A 218 -13.21 0.50 -17.15
C GLY A 218 -11.88 -0.24 -17.17
N GLN A 219 -10.75 0.48 -17.23
CA GLN A 219 -9.42 -0.13 -17.27
C GLN A 219 -8.73 -0.10 -15.91
N LEU A 220 -7.88 -1.08 -15.66
CA LEU A 220 -7.22 -1.30 -14.38
C LEU A 220 -6.21 -0.19 -14.06
N ALA A 221 -6.53 0.61 -13.05
CA ALA A 221 -5.70 1.68 -12.50
C ALA A 221 -4.81 1.22 -11.34
N GLY A 222 -5.25 0.20 -10.59
CA GLY A 222 -4.49 -0.38 -9.46
C GLY A 222 -5.25 -1.48 -8.75
N ILE A 223 -4.74 -1.92 -7.61
CA ILE A 223 -5.34 -2.92 -6.74
C ILE A 223 -5.55 -2.36 -5.33
N PHE A 224 -6.74 -2.56 -4.77
CA PHE A 224 -7.02 -2.19 -3.39
C PHE A 224 -6.17 -3.05 -2.45
N SER A 225 -5.34 -2.40 -1.63
CA SER A 225 -4.39 -3.06 -0.75
C SER A 225 -4.85 -2.94 0.70
N ASN A 226 -4.92 -1.72 1.24
CA ASN A 226 -5.25 -1.50 2.64
C ASN A 226 -6.00 -0.17 2.83
N GLY A 227 -6.48 0.10 4.04
CA GLY A 227 -6.99 1.41 4.41
C GLY A 227 -6.79 1.71 5.89
N GLN A 228 -6.47 2.96 6.20
CA GLN A 228 -6.22 3.44 7.54
C GLN A 228 -7.21 4.54 7.90
N LEU A 229 -7.67 4.57 9.15
CA LEU A 229 -8.45 5.67 9.67
C LEU A 229 -7.54 6.89 9.84
N ASP A 230 -7.93 8.01 9.24
CA ASP A 230 -7.36 9.32 9.53
C ASP A 230 -7.94 9.78 10.88
N PRO A 231 -7.12 9.89 11.93
CA PRO A 231 -7.60 10.26 13.26
C PRO A 231 -8.17 11.68 13.31
N LYS A 232 -7.82 12.57 12.37
CA LYS A 232 -8.32 13.96 12.35
C LYS A 232 -9.72 14.06 11.78
N THR A 233 -9.99 13.30 10.72
CA THR A 233 -11.23 13.40 9.95
C THR A 233 -12.20 12.27 10.27
N GLY A 234 -11.73 11.18 10.87
CA GLY A 234 -12.50 9.94 11.03
C GLY A 234 -12.78 9.23 9.69
N GLU A 235 -12.21 9.72 8.58
CA GLU A 235 -12.33 9.09 7.27
C GLU A 235 -11.23 8.06 7.07
N ARG A 236 -11.47 7.08 6.21
CA ARG A 236 -10.48 6.10 5.80
C ARG A 236 -9.72 6.58 4.58
N ILE A 237 -8.41 6.69 4.75
CA ILE A 237 -7.46 6.81 3.65
C ILE A 237 -7.30 5.42 3.04
N THR A 238 -7.68 5.28 1.77
CA THR A 238 -7.57 4.02 1.04
C THR A 238 -6.26 3.97 0.26
N TYR A 239 -5.45 2.95 0.53
CA TYR A 239 -4.19 2.67 -0.15
C TYR A 239 -4.41 1.67 -1.29
N VAL A 240 -3.97 2.08 -2.47
CA VAL A 240 -4.06 1.30 -3.70
C VAL A 240 -2.65 1.14 -4.26
N ASN A 241 -2.26 -0.09 -4.55
CA ASN A 241 -1.01 -0.34 -5.25
C ASN A 241 -1.23 -0.07 -6.75
N SER A 242 -0.38 0.77 -7.35
CA SER A 242 -0.44 1.06 -8.78
C SER A 242 -0.06 -0.15 -9.63
N THR A 243 -0.34 -0.09 -10.93
CA THR A 243 -0.01 -1.17 -11.88
C THR A 243 1.48 -1.25 -12.25
N ALA A 244 2.35 -0.41 -11.68
CA ALA A 244 3.78 -0.39 -12.01
C ALA A 244 4.46 -1.74 -11.74
N TYR A 245 4.21 -2.35 -10.57
CA TYR A 245 4.75 -3.66 -10.25
C TYR A 245 4.15 -4.77 -11.13
N LEU A 246 2.84 -4.76 -11.35
CA LEU A 246 2.17 -5.68 -12.28
C LEU A 246 2.83 -5.64 -13.68
N LYS A 247 3.11 -4.44 -14.22
CA LYS A 247 3.81 -4.29 -15.51
C LYS A 247 5.18 -4.98 -15.51
N LYS A 248 5.94 -4.90 -14.41
CA LYS A 248 7.22 -5.63 -14.28
C LYS A 248 7.03 -7.15 -14.27
N VAL A 249 6.00 -7.65 -13.59
CA VAL A 249 5.66 -9.09 -13.58
C VAL A 249 5.33 -9.57 -14.98
N LEU A 250 4.46 -8.86 -15.71
CA LEU A 250 4.07 -9.20 -17.09
C LEU A 250 5.26 -9.15 -18.05
N ALA A 251 6.17 -8.19 -17.88
CA ALA A 251 7.40 -8.07 -18.64
C ALA A 251 8.52 -9.03 -18.18
N ARG A 252 8.27 -9.85 -17.14
CA ARG A 252 9.24 -10.79 -16.55
C ARG A 252 10.59 -10.15 -16.17
N VAL A 253 10.57 -8.89 -15.76
CA VAL A 253 11.76 -8.15 -15.31
C VAL A 253 12.33 -8.82 -14.06
N LYS A 254 13.65 -8.91 -13.91
CA LYS A 254 14.31 -9.42 -12.70
C LYS A 254 15.37 -8.43 -12.19
N PRO A 255 15.56 -8.30 -10.86
CA PRO A 255 14.76 -8.91 -9.78
C PRO A 255 13.35 -8.28 -9.65
N LEU A 256 12.35 -9.07 -9.23
CA LEU A 256 10.96 -8.60 -9.05
C LEU A 256 10.71 -8.06 -7.64
N ASN A 257 10.99 -8.87 -6.61
CA ASN A 257 10.59 -8.58 -5.24
C ASN A 257 11.70 -7.90 -4.43
N VAL A 258 12.15 -6.74 -4.91
CA VAL A 258 13.10 -5.89 -4.18
C VAL A 258 12.34 -4.92 -3.32
N ASP A 259 12.59 -4.97 -2.01
CA ASP A 259 12.06 -4.02 -1.03
C ASP A 259 12.67 -2.64 -1.24
N LYS A 260 11.85 -1.60 -1.01
CA LYS A 260 12.38 -0.25 -0.88
C LYS A 260 13.23 -0.16 0.38
N GLU A 261 14.24 0.69 0.31
CA GLU A 261 15.09 0.94 1.47
C GLU A 261 14.33 1.67 2.56
N GLN A 262 14.62 1.37 3.82
CA GLN A 262 14.04 2.13 4.93
C GLN A 262 14.64 3.55 4.93
N ILE A 263 13.78 4.57 5.06
CA ILE A 263 14.21 5.98 5.06
C ILE A 263 15.22 6.30 6.17
N SER A 264 15.23 5.51 7.25
CA SER A 264 16.23 5.60 8.32
C SER A 264 17.66 5.45 7.80
N THR A 265 17.90 4.56 6.84
CA THR A 265 19.24 4.32 6.28
C THR A 265 19.78 5.57 5.60
N TYR A 266 18.93 6.24 4.81
CA TYR A 266 19.28 7.52 4.19
C TYR A 266 19.63 8.58 5.23
N VAL A 267 18.78 8.74 6.25
CA VAL A 267 18.96 9.80 7.25
C VAL A 267 20.23 9.56 8.08
N ASP A 268 20.48 8.33 8.51
CA ASP A 268 21.67 7.96 9.28
C ASP A 268 22.95 8.26 8.49
N SER A 269 23.06 7.74 7.25
CA SER A 269 24.20 8.01 6.38
C SER A 269 24.36 9.51 6.06
N LEU A 270 23.26 10.26 5.96
CA LEU A 270 23.31 11.69 5.73
C LEU A 270 23.86 12.46 6.92
N ILE A 271 23.48 12.07 8.14
CA ILE A 271 24.00 12.64 9.39
C ILE A 271 25.50 12.38 9.50
N GLU A 272 25.95 11.15 9.23
CA GLU A 272 27.37 10.80 9.24
C GLU A 272 28.19 11.64 8.23
N ALA A 273 27.63 11.86 7.04
CA ALA A 273 28.33 12.57 5.98
C ALA A 273 28.42 14.09 6.18
N VAL A 274 27.39 14.73 6.74
CA VAL A 274 27.27 16.20 6.72
C VAL A 274 26.88 16.84 8.06
N GLY A 275 26.72 16.04 9.11
CA GLY A 275 26.26 16.46 10.43
C GLY A 275 24.75 16.71 10.50
N THR A 276 24.19 16.62 11.70
CA THR A 276 22.75 16.61 11.97
C THR A 276 22.01 17.80 11.36
N LYS A 277 22.50 19.02 11.61
CA LYS A 277 21.80 20.23 11.15
C LYS A 277 21.62 20.30 9.63
N LYS A 278 22.68 19.98 8.88
CA LYS A 278 22.63 19.99 7.42
C LYS A 278 21.85 18.79 6.88
N ALA A 279 22.00 17.61 7.52
CA ALA A 279 21.25 16.42 7.17
C ALA A 279 19.74 16.62 7.29
N MET A 280 19.26 17.17 8.41
CA MET A 280 17.83 17.37 8.63
C MET A 280 17.20 18.37 7.64
N SER A 281 17.92 19.44 7.28
CA SER A 281 17.46 20.37 6.24
C SER A 281 17.37 19.72 4.86
N GLN A 282 18.32 18.84 4.53
CA GLN A 282 18.32 18.09 3.27
C GLN A 282 17.24 17.00 3.25
N PHE A 283 17.04 16.32 4.37
CA PHE A 283 16.00 15.30 4.56
C PHE A 283 14.59 15.85 4.32
N GLU A 284 14.23 16.97 4.96
CA GLU A 284 12.89 17.58 4.82
C GLU A 284 12.53 17.93 3.37
N LYS A 285 13.55 18.33 2.58
CA LYS A 285 13.38 18.61 1.15
C LYS A 285 13.29 17.32 0.35
N TYR A 286 14.19 16.38 0.61
CA TYR A 286 14.31 15.16 -0.17
C TYR A 286 13.09 14.25 -0.03
N VAL A 287 12.58 14.04 1.19
CA VAL A 287 11.46 13.12 1.47
C VAL A 287 10.16 13.48 0.73
N LYS A 288 10.04 14.72 0.25
CA LYS A 288 8.88 15.21 -0.52
C LYS A 288 9.01 14.98 -2.02
N THR A 289 10.16 14.50 -2.51
CA THR A 289 10.42 14.26 -3.93
C THR A 289 9.88 12.90 -4.40
N GLU A 290 9.53 12.79 -5.68
CA GLU A 290 9.16 11.49 -6.29
C GLU A 290 10.30 10.48 -6.18
N LYS A 291 11.55 10.93 -6.38
CA LYS A 291 12.74 10.08 -6.24
C LYS A 291 12.84 9.42 -4.86
N ALA A 292 12.53 10.16 -3.79
CA ALA A 292 12.52 9.58 -2.45
C ALA A 292 11.42 8.51 -2.31
N GLN A 293 10.25 8.74 -2.89
CA GLN A 293 9.13 7.78 -2.84
C GLN A 293 9.38 6.52 -3.67
N ASP A 294 10.23 6.60 -4.69
CA ASP A 294 10.59 5.45 -5.53
C ASP A 294 11.66 4.58 -4.87
N ILE A 295 12.61 5.19 -4.17
CA ILE A 295 13.76 4.51 -3.56
C ILE A 295 13.44 4.04 -2.14
N TYR A 296 12.80 4.89 -1.34
CA TYR A 296 12.62 4.67 0.09
C TYR A 296 11.16 4.36 0.47
N GLU A 297 11.00 3.55 1.51
CA GLU A 297 9.70 3.27 2.11
C GLU A 297 9.26 4.44 2.99
N LEU A 298 8.20 5.13 2.55
CA LEU A 298 7.64 6.34 3.18
C LEU A 298 6.18 6.16 3.62
N THR A 299 5.58 5.01 3.36
CA THR A 299 4.21 4.63 3.76
C THR A 299 4.23 3.77 5.01
N TYR A 300 5.07 2.73 5.03
CA TYR A 300 5.24 1.76 6.11
C TYR A 300 6.61 1.95 6.78
N ILE A 301 6.80 3.13 7.37
CA ILE A 301 8.08 3.51 7.97
C ILE A 301 8.33 2.70 9.25
N ASN A 302 9.54 2.13 9.37
CA ASN A 302 10.02 1.58 10.63
C ASN A 302 10.49 2.71 11.57
N TYR A 303 9.54 3.29 12.32
CA TYR A 303 9.82 4.41 13.22
C TYR A 303 10.82 4.08 14.33
N ASN A 304 10.93 2.83 14.77
CA ASN A 304 11.91 2.42 15.79
C ASN A 304 13.34 2.65 15.31
N LYS A 305 13.65 2.34 14.03
CA LYS A 305 14.97 2.63 13.47
C LYS A 305 15.29 4.12 13.44
N LEU A 306 14.29 4.95 13.10
CA LEU A 306 14.44 6.41 13.17
C LEU A 306 14.68 6.89 14.61
N ILE A 307 13.99 6.30 15.59
CA ILE A 307 14.15 6.65 17.01
C ILE A 307 15.55 6.28 17.50
N THR A 308 16.06 5.10 17.15
CA THR A 308 17.41 4.66 17.54
C THR A 308 18.50 5.63 17.10
N ILE A 309 18.38 6.26 15.92
CA ILE A 309 19.32 7.30 15.45
C ILE A 309 19.35 8.50 16.42
N GLY A 310 18.18 9.01 16.79
CA GLY A 310 18.08 10.15 17.71
C GLY A 310 18.49 9.80 19.15
N GLU A 311 18.20 8.58 19.60
CA GLU A 311 18.66 8.07 20.90
C GLU A 311 20.18 7.94 20.95
N LYS A 312 20.82 7.48 19.86
CA LYS A 312 22.28 7.45 19.70
C LYS A 312 22.89 8.85 19.81
N LEU A 313 22.34 9.84 19.11
CA LEU A 313 22.78 11.24 19.24
C LEU A 313 22.70 11.72 20.69
N SER A 314 21.62 11.37 21.40
CA SER A 314 21.45 11.77 22.80
C SER A 314 22.43 11.06 23.74
N SER A 315 22.71 9.77 23.54
CA SER A 315 23.60 9.00 24.42
C SER A 315 25.07 9.38 24.24
N GLU A 316 25.45 9.86 23.05
CA GLU A 316 26.78 10.42 22.75
C GLU A 316 26.96 11.86 23.30
N GLY A 317 25.97 12.40 24.03
CA GLY A 317 26.00 13.76 24.58
C GLY A 317 25.61 14.85 23.58
N ASN A 318 25.27 14.50 22.33
CA ASN A 318 24.80 15.43 21.30
C ASN A 318 23.30 15.73 21.46
N THR A 319 22.88 16.11 22.67
CA THR A 319 21.46 16.26 23.04
C THR A 319 20.74 17.36 22.27
N LYS A 320 21.43 18.45 21.89
CA LYS A 320 20.89 19.50 21.00
C LYS A 320 20.58 18.98 19.60
N ASP A 321 21.44 18.11 19.07
CA ASP A 321 21.26 17.51 17.76
C ASP A 321 20.12 16.48 17.79
N ALA A 322 19.99 15.69 18.87
CA ALA A 322 18.85 14.81 19.08
C ALA A 322 17.52 15.57 19.10
N VAL A 323 17.46 16.73 19.78
CA VAL A 323 16.28 17.60 19.76
C VAL A 323 15.98 18.08 18.33
N LEU A 324 16.96 18.62 17.61
CA LEU A 324 16.77 19.10 16.23
C LEU A 324 16.29 17.98 15.29
N TYR A 325 16.86 16.79 15.46
CA TYR A 325 16.50 15.58 14.73
C TYR A 325 15.02 15.23 14.93
N PHE A 326 14.60 15.08 16.19
CA PHE A 326 13.21 14.69 16.51
C PHE A 326 12.19 15.79 16.20
N GLU A 327 12.52 17.07 16.40
CA GLU A 327 11.66 18.18 15.98
C GLU A 327 11.42 18.12 14.46
N THR A 328 12.46 17.81 13.68
CA THR A 328 12.36 17.69 12.23
C THR A 328 11.52 16.49 11.79
N LEU A 329 11.71 15.34 12.43
CA LEU A 329 10.89 14.17 12.17
C LEU A 329 9.43 14.43 12.53
N LEU A 330 9.14 15.07 13.66
CA LEU A 330 7.78 15.39 14.06
C LEU A 330 7.13 16.40 13.11
N ARG A 331 7.86 17.39 12.58
CA ARG A 331 7.32 18.25 11.50
C ARG A 331 6.97 17.47 10.23
N THR A 332 7.72 16.41 9.93
CA THR A 332 7.49 15.56 8.75
C THR A 332 6.34 14.57 9.00
N TYR A 333 6.23 14.05 10.22
CA TYR A 333 5.28 13.02 10.66
C TYR A 333 4.55 13.45 11.94
N PRO A 334 3.70 14.50 11.88
CA PRO A 334 3.17 15.18 13.08
C PRO A 334 2.27 14.33 13.96
N GLU A 335 1.67 13.28 13.42
CA GLU A 335 0.75 12.41 14.16
C GLU A 335 1.44 11.17 14.76
N ASN A 336 2.77 11.05 14.61
CA ASN A 336 3.48 9.90 15.13
C ASN A 336 3.78 10.05 16.62
N HIS A 337 3.03 9.33 17.45
CA HIS A 337 3.17 9.39 18.91
C HIS A 337 4.54 8.90 19.41
N LEU A 338 5.17 7.94 18.74
CA LEU A 338 6.52 7.49 19.13
C LEU A 338 7.53 8.63 18.97
N MET A 339 7.39 9.47 17.94
CA MET A 339 8.22 10.67 17.76
C MET A 339 7.94 11.74 18.81
N ILE A 340 6.69 11.88 19.27
CA ILE A 340 6.32 12.79 20.37
C ILE A 340 7.03 12.36 21.67
N ILE A 341 6.96 11.07 22.00
CA ILE A 341 7.62 10.50 23.18
C ILE A 341 9.14 10.61 23.07
N ALA A 342 9.72 10.29 21.92
CA ALA A 342 11.16 10.39 21.70
C ALA A 342 11.67 11.84 21.80
N LEU A 343 10.93 12.81 21.24
CA LEU A 343 11.24 14.23 21.35
C LEU A 343 11.17 14.73 22.80
N SER A 344 10.16 14.29 23.58
CA SER A 344 10.05 14.72 24.99
C SER A 344 11.25 14.22 25.82
N LYS A 345 11.70 12.98 25.59
CA LYS A 345 12.93 12.43 26.19
C LYS A 345 14.17 13.24 25.79
N ALA A 346 14.29 13.60 24.51
CA ALA A 346 15.40 14.43 24.02
C ALA A 346 15.40 15.84 24.63
N TYR A 347 14.23 16.48 24.75
CA TYR A 347 14.10 17.76 25.46
C TYR A 347 14.56 17.65 26.91
N ASN A 348 14.11 16.60 27.62
CA ASN A 348 14.52 16.40 29.01
C ASN A 348 16.04 16.18 29.13
N ALA A 349 16.65 15.38 28.24
CA ALA A 349 18.10 15.18 28.18
C ALA A 349 18.87 16.46 27.86
N ASN A 350 18.28 17.37 27.07
CA ASN A 350 18.81 18.69 26.76
C ASN A 350 18.44 19.78 27.80
N GLN A 351 18.04 19.39 29.03
CA GLN A 351 17.66 20.30 30.12
C GLN A 351 16.47 21.22 29.79
N GLN A 352 15.65 20.87 28.80
CA GLN A 352 14.45 21.60 28.38
C GLN A 352 13.19 20.95 28.97
N LYS A 353 13.19 20.69 30.28
CA LYS A 353 12.13 19.96 31.00
C LYS A 353 10.72 20.52 30.73
N GLN A 354 10.56 21.85 30.76
CA GLN A 354 9.25 22.46 30.53
C GLN A 354 8.71 22.19 29.11
N LYS A 355 9.57 22.27 28.08
CA LYS A 355 9.18 21.93 26.70
C LYS A 355 8.73 20.47 26.58
N ALA A 356 9.39 19.56 27.30
CA ALA A 356 8.99 18.16 27.31
C ALA A 356 7.59 17.96 27.91
N ILE A 357 7.30 18.65 29.04
CA ILE A 357 5.99 18.63 29.68
C ILE A 357 4.92 19.21 28.75
N ASP A 358 5.17 20.40 28.19
CA ASP A 358 4.23 21.09 27.31
C ASP A 358 3.88 20.24 26.08
N LEU A 359 4.88 19.58 25.49
CA LEU A 359 4.69 18.68 24.35
C LEU A 359 3.78 17.50 24.70
N LEU A 360 4.00 16.84 25.83
CA LEU A 360 3.22 15.67 26.23
C LEU A 360 1.78 16.06 26.63
N GLU A 361 1.61 17.14 27.39
CA GLU A 361 0.29 17.67 27.77
C GLU A 361 -0.54 18.06 26.53
N LEU A 362 0.09 18.64 25.50
CA LEU A 362 -0.57 19.03 24.26
C LEU A 362 -1.11 17.83 23.44
N ASN A 363 -0.57 16.63 23.66
CA ASN A 363 -0.82 15.46 22.82
C ASN A 363 -1.47 14.28 23.54
N LYS A 364 -1.52 14.26 24.88
CA LYS A 364 -2.07 13.14 25.66
C LYS A 364 -3.51 12.75 25.29
N ASP A 365 -4.32 13.71 24.83
CA ASP A 365 -5.72 13.50 24.47
C ASP A 365 -5.94 13.37 22.94
N LYS A 366 -4.86 13.40 22.14
CA LYS A 366 -4.91 13.31 20.67
C LYS A 366 -4.44 11.95 20.14
N VAL A 367 -4.04 11.06 21.03
CA VAL A 367 -3.53 9.73 20.69
C VAL A 367 -4.53 8.66 21.06
N ASP A 368 -4.32 7.46 20.51
CA ASP A 368 -5.06 6.26 20.88
C ASP A 368 -5.01 6.03 22.41
N PRO A 369 -6.11 5.56 23.06
CA PRO A 369 -6.11 5.23 24.49
C PRO A 369 -4.94 4.36 24.95
N ASP A 370 -4.49 3.41 24.13
CA ASP A 370 -3.36 2.53 24.48
C ASP A 370 -2.03 3.31 24.54
N VAL A 371 -1.91 4.35 23.72
CA VAL A 371 -0.74 5.26 23.68
C VAL A 371 -0.82 6.33 24.77
N LYS A 372 -2.04 6.76 25.13
CA LYS A 372 -2.27 7.76 26.18
C LYS A 372 -1.61 7.36 27.50
N GLY A 373 -1.72 6.09 27.89
CA GLY A 373 -1.05 5.57 29.09
C GLY A 373 0.48 5.71 29.05
N GLU A 374 1.09 5.53 27.88
CA GLU A 374 2.54 5.72 27.70
C GLU A 374 2.94 7.20 27.80
N ILE A 375 2.16 8.11 27.20
CA ILE A 375 2.38 9.56 27.32
C ILE A 375 2.27 10.00 28.78
N GLU A 376 1.23 9.58 29.50
CA GLU A 376 1.01 9.91 30.91
C GLU A 376 2.14 9.38 31.81
N LYS A 377 2.62 8.16 31.54
CA LYS A 377 3.78 7.59 32.24
C LYS A 377 5.02 8.48 32.05
N ASN A 378 5.38 8.81 30.81
CA ASN A 378 6.56 9.65 30.53
C ASN A 378 6.41 11.05 31.15
N LEU A 379 5.20 11.62 31.11
CA LEU A 379 4.90 12.91 31.71
C LEU A 379 5.13 12.91 33.23
N ASN A 380 4.65 11.87 33.92
CA ASN A 380 4.84 11.71 35.36
C ASN A 380 6.31 11.51 35.73
N GLU A 381 7.04 10.69 34.97
CA GLU A 381 8.48 10.47 35.16
C GLU A 381 9.29 11.76 35.03
N ILE A 382 8.98 12.59 34.03
CA ILE A 382 9.66 13.89 33.82
C ILE A 382 9.31 14.86 34.96
N LYS A 383 8.05 14.94 35.37
CA LYS A 383 7.62 15.82 36.49
C LYS A 383 8.32 15.44 37.80
N ALA A 384 8.49 14.15 38.08
CA ALA A 384 9.05 13.63 39.33
C ALA A 384 10.56 13.85 39.50
N LYS A 385 11.34 13.92 38.41
CA LYS A 385 12.80 14.19 38.49
C LYS A 385 13.03 15.67 38.84
N LYS A 386 13.43 15.96 40.08
CA LYS A 386 13.76 17.32 40.55
C LYS A 386 14.98 17.89 39.84
#